data_AF-A0A6M3J566-F1
#
_entry.id   AF-A0A6M3J566-F1
#
_cell.length_a   1.000
_cell.length_b   1.000
_cell.length_c   1.000
_cell.angle_alpha   90.00
_cell.angle_beta   90.00
_cell.angle_gamma   90.00
#
_symmetry.space_group_name_H-M   'P 1'
#
loop_
_entity.id
_entity.type
_entity.pdbx_description
1 polymer ?
#
loop_
_entity_poly.entity_id
_entity_poly.type
_entity_poly.pdbx_seq_one_letter_code
_entity_poly.pdbx_strand_id
1 'polypeptide(L)' 'MSREAILAEIIALTQPRTRADCPSPNFTVNEYAEQARLKNRDLALKRLRKAQAEGLLEGEKVLVDGNECWVFWKV' A
#
# COMPACT_ATOMS: atom_id res chain seq x y z
N MET A 1 20.38 -19.73 19.77
CA MET A 1 19.33 -19.54 18.75
C MET A 1 18.72 -20.90 18.46
N SER A 2 17.43 -21.09 18.77
CA SER A 2 16.74 -22.36 18.49
C SER A 2 16.26 -22.41 17.04
N ARG A 3 16.04 -23.61 16.50
CA ARG A 3 15.45 -23.82 15.17
C ARG A 3 14.11 -23.09 15.01
N GLU A 4 13.34 -23.00 16.09
CA GLU A 4 12.04 -22.32 16.14
C GLU A 4 12.17 -20.80 15.99
N ALA A 5 13.20 -20.18 16.58
CA ALA A 5 13.46 -18.76 16.45
C ALA A 5 13.80 -18.35 15.00
N ILE A 6 14.62 -19.17 14.32
CA ILE A 6 15.00 -18.93 12.91
C ILE A 6 13.78 -19.09 11.99
N LEU A 7 12.93 -20.09 12.23
CA LEU A 7 11.68 -20.28 11.47
C LEU A 7 10.70 -19.11 11.65
N ALA A 8 10.53 -18.62 12.88
CA ALA A 8 9.69 -17.46 13.14
C ALA A 8 10.21 -16.19 12.44
N GLU A 9 11.53 -16.00 12.42
CA GLU A 9 12.18 -14.87 11.73
C GLU A 9 12.01 -14.97 10.21
N ILE A 10 12.19 -16.16 9.61
CA ILE A 10 11.93 -16.37 8.18
C ILE A 10 10.46 -16.11 7.86
N ILE A 11 9.53 -16.62 8.68
CA ILE A 11 8.10 -16.39 8.48
C ILE A 11 7.81 -14.89 8.52
N ALA A 12 8.32 -14.16 9.51
CA ALA A 12 8.15 -12.71 9.61
C ALA A 12 8.72 -11.96 8.39
N LEU A 13 9.86 -12.40 7.85
CA LEU A 13 10.47 -11.83 6.64
C LEU A 13 9.69 -12.14 5.35
N THR A 14 8.94 -13.25 5.33
CA THR A 14 8.15 -13.67 4.16
C THR A 14 6.70 -13.19 4.19
N GLN A 15 6.25 -12.59 5.29
CA GLN A 15 4.88 -12.10 5.37
C GLN A 15 4.70 -10.90 4.43
N PRO A 16 3.74 -10.96 3.50
CA PRO A 16 3.43 -9.83 2.65
C PRO A 16 2.96 -8.66 3.53
N ARG A 17 3.53 -7.48 3.30
CA ARG A 17 3.08 -6.27 3.99
C ARG A 17 1.61 -6.02 3.72
N THR A 18 0.94 -5.49 4.72
CA THR A 18 -0.48 -5.15 4.73
C THR A 18 -0.66 -3.65 4.84
N ARG A 19 -1.88 -3.15 4.62
CA ARG A 19 -2.20 -1.73 4.82
C ARG A 19 -1.89 -1.22 6.24
N ALA A 20 -1.96 -2.09 7.26
CA ALA A 20 -1.64 -1.73 8.64
C ALA A 20 -0.17 -1.34 8.82
N ASP A 21 0.70 -1.82 7.93
CA ASP A 21 2.13 -1.51 7.95
C ASP A 21 2.44 -0.16 7.27
N CYS A 22 1.47 0.48 6.62
CA CYS A 22 1.66 1.77 5.95
C CYS A 22 1.42 2.94 6.92
N PRO A 23 2.17 4.06 6.79
CA PRO A 23 1.95 5.27 7.58
C PRO A 23 0.49 5.76 7.53
N SER A 24 -0.01 6.29 8.64
CA SER A 24 -1.34 6.90 8.71
C SER A 24 -1.24 8.43 8.71
N PRO A 25 -2.15 9.16 8.04
CA PRO A 25 -3.28 8.65 7.25
C PRO A 25 -2.85 8.09 5.89
N ASN A 26 -3.44 6.95 5.50
CA ASN A 26 -3.27 6.36 4.17
C ASN A 26 -4.61 6.03 3.52
N PHE A 27 -4.55 5.89 2.19
CA PHE A 27 -5.69 5.55 1.36
C PHE A 27 -5.27 4.69 0.17
N THR A 28 -6.20 3.88 -0.31
CA THR A 28 -6.07 3.04 -1.49
C THR A 28 -6.45 3.82 -2.75
N VAL A 29 -6.09 3.29 -3.90
CA VAL A 29 -6.52 3.83 -5.20
C VAL A 29 -8.06 3.91 -5.30
N ASN A 30 -8.76 2.91 -4.76
CA ASN A 30 -10.21 2.84 -4.84
C ASN A 30 -10.86 3.93 -3.99
N GLU A 31 -10.40 4.12 -2.75
CA GLU A 31 -10.90 5.19 -1.87
C GLU A 31 -10.66 6.58 -2.47
N TYR A 32 -9.49 6.82 -3.06
CA TYR A 32 -9.23 8.07 -3.79
C TYR A 32 -10.15 8.23 -5.01
N ALA A 33 -10.37 7.16 -5.78
CA ALA A 33 -11.27 7.20 -6.93
C ALA A 33 -12.71 7.55 -6.51
N GLU A 34 -13.21 6.93 -5.44
CA GLU A 34 -14.52 7.22 -4.87
C GLU A 34 -14.62 8.66 -4.38
N GLN A 35 -13.66 9.11 -3.56
CA GLN A 35 -13.63 10.48 -3.03
C GLN A 35 -13.56 11.53 -4.14
N ALA A 36 -12.77 11.28 -5.18
CA ALA A 36 -12.63 12.16 -6.34
C ALA A 36 -13.73 11.97 -7.40
N ARG A 37 -14.71 11.09 -7.15
CA ARG A 37 -15.81 10.73 -8.08
C ARG A 37 -15.31 10.30 -9.47
N LEU A 38 -14.18 9.61 -9.50
CA LEU A 38 -13.58 9.06 -10.71
C LEU A 38 -14.19 7.69 -11.00
N LYS A 39 -14.81 7.54 -12.16
CA LYS A 39 -15.33 6.25 -12.65
C LYS A 39 -14.24 5.28 -13.10
N ASN A 40 -13.02 5.77 -13.30
CA ASN A 40 -11.90 5.01 -13.84
C ASN A 40 -10.76 4.89 -12.82
N ARG A 41 -10.54 3.67 -12.34
CA ARG A 41 -9.48 3.32 -11.38
C ARG A 41 -8.07 3.54 -11.93
N ASP A 42 -7.85 3.28 -13.22
CA ASP A 42 -6.53 3.46 -13.84
C ASP A 42 -6.16 4.95 -13.94
N LEU A 43 -7.16 5.81 -14.18
CA LEU A 43 -6.98 7.25 -14.12
C LEU A 43 -6.62 7.72 -12.70
N ALA A 44 -7.28 7.16 -11.68
CA ALA A 44 -6.95 7.42 -10.28
C ALA A 44 -5.50 7.00 -9.96
N LEU A 45 -5.11 5.78 -10.30
CA LEU A 45 -3.74 5.29 -10.10
C LEU A 45 -2.72 6.17 -10.83
N LYS A 46 -2.99 6.55 -12.09
CA LYS A 46 -2.10 7.43 -12.87
C LYS A 46 -1.88 8.78 -12.18
N ARG A 47 -2.93 9.39 -11.62
CA ARG A 47 -2.83 10.65 -10.88
C ARG A 47 -2.00 10.50 -9.61
N LEU A 48 -2.23 9.43 -8.84
CA LEU A 48 -1.50 9.16 -7.61
C LEU A 48 -0.01 8.88 -7.88
N ARG A 49 0.32 8.12 -8.93
CA ARG A 49 1.71 7.91 -9.35
C ARG A 49 2.40 9.19 -9.81
N LYS A 50 1.68 10.08 -10.48
CA LYS A 50 2.21 11.41 -10.83
C LYS A 50 2.52 12.22 -9.56
N ALA A 51 1.60 12.27 -8.59
CA ALA A 51 1.83 12.95 -7.32
C ALA A 51 3.01 12.34 -6.53
N GLN A 52 3.19 11.02 -6.60
CA GLN A 52 4.35 10.34 -6.02
C GLN A 52 5.66 10.74 -6.71
N ALA A 53 5.68 10.81 -8.05
CA ALA A 53 6.84 11.27 -8.81
C ALA A 53 7.18 12.75 -8.54
N GLU A 54 6.18 13.56 -8.17
CA GLU A 54 6.33 14.96 -7.76
C GLU A 54 6.72 15.10 -6.27
N GLY A 55 6.86 14.00 -5.53
CA GLY A 55 7.23 14.00 -4.10
C GLY A 55 6.11 14.44 -3.17
N LEU A 56 4.87 14.49 -3.63
CA LEU A 56 3.71 14.89 -2.82
C LEU A 56 3.16 13.73 -1.98
N LEU A 57 3.38 12.50 -2.44
CA LEU A 57 2.92 11.27 -1.82
C LEU A 57 4.04 10.23 -1.85
N GLU A 58 3.99 9.31 -0.91
CA GLU A 58 4.61 8.01 -1.02
C GLU A 58 3.54 6.95 -1.27
N GLY A 59 3.96 5.78 -1.72
CA GLY A 59 3.04 4.67 -1.90
C GLY A 59 3.75 3.37 -2.22
N GLU A 60 3.08 2.28 -1.87
CA GLU A 60 3.59 0.91 -1.92
C GLU A 60 2.49 -0.09 -2.28
N LYS A 61 2.88 -1.25 -2.85
CA LYS A 61 1.98 -2.39 -3.00
C LYS A 61 1.97 -3.21 -1.72
N VAL A 62 0.78 -3.40 -1.17
CA VAL A 62 0.54 -4.22 0.01
C VAL A 62 -0.70 -5.08 -0.20
N LEU A 63 -0.91 -6.07 0.66
CA LEU A 63 -2.16 -6.81 0.71
C LEU A 63 -3.23 -6.04 1.50
N VAL A 64 -4.40 -5.94 0.90
CA VAL A 64 -5.63 -5.42 1.52
C VAL A 64 -6.72 -6.47 1.28
N ASP A 65 -7.24 -7.05 2.35
CA ASP A 65 -8.25 -8.12 2.30
C ASP A 65 -7.86 -9.27 1.36
N GLY A 66 -6.58 -9.67 1.40
CA GLY A 66 -6.02 -10.74 0.54
C GLY A 66 -5.74 -10.35 -0.91
N ASN A 67 -5.95 -9.09 -1.30
CA ASN A 67 -5.71 -8.59 -2.65
C ASN A 67 -4.54 -7.61 -2.68
N GLU A 68 -3.67 -7.71 -3.69
CA GLU A 68 -2.62 -6.71 -3.90
C GLU A 68 -3.24 -5.36 -4.30
N CYS A 69 -2.93 -4.33 -3.50
CA CYS A 69 -3.44 -2.98 -3.69
C CYS A 69 -2.31 -1.97 -3.48
N TRP A 70 -2.37 -0.88 -4.26
CA TRP A 70 -1.55 0.30 -4.00
C TRP A 70 -2.18 1.11 -2.88
N VAL A 71 -1.38 1.40 -1.86
CA VAL A 71 -1.70 2.29 -0.75
C VAL A 71 -0.77 3.49 -0.83
N PHE A 72 -1.32 4.69 -0.62
CA PHE A 72 -0.61 5.96 -0.67
C PHE A 72 -0.79 6.73 0.64
N TRP A 73 0.23 7.49 1.02
CA TRP A 73 0.22 8.40 2.17
C TRP A 73 0.98 9.68 1.82
N LYS A 74 0.73 10.74 2.59
CA LYS A 74 1.47 11.99 2.45
C LYS A 74 2.87 11.83 3.01
N VAL A 75 3.87 12.40 2.33
CA VAL A 75 5.23 12.55 2.84
C VAL A 75 5.26 13.47 4.06
#